data_AF-A0A7G8P7C6-F1
#
_entry.id   AF-A0A7G8P7C6-F1
#
_cell.length_a   1.000
_cell.length_b   1.000
_cell.length_c   1.000
_cell.angle_alpha   90.00
_cell.angle_beta   90.00
_cell.angle_gamma   90.00
#
_symmetry.space_group_name_H-M   'P 1'
#
loop_
_entity.id
_entity.type
_entity.pdbx_description
1 polymer ?
#
loop_
_entity_poly.entity_id
_entity_poly.type
_entity_poly.pdbx_seq_one_letter_code
_entity_poly.pdbx_strand_id
1 'polypeptide(L)' 'MTGHMSPRERALRTLSAPYSLGLRLREAGVAPEVICDYLDVELDNLDAFYRLADAKLAAAESRIAVPKSAKTPLSDRTNR' A
#
# COMPACT_ATOMS: atom_id res chain seq x y z
N MET A 1 3.24 -24.82 -5.72
CA MET A 1 2.33 -23.91 -4.99
C MET A 1 2.25 -22.56 -5.71
N THR A 2 1.24 -22.34 -6.54
CA THR A 2 0.92 -20.99 -7.03
C THR A 2 0.18 -20.26 -5.89
N GLY A 3 0.95 -19.61 -5.03
CA GLY A 3 0.39 -18.84 -3.91
C GLY A 3 -0.52 -17.75 -4.44
N HIS A 4 -1.82 -17.84 -4.16
CA HIS A 4 -2.72 -16.70 -4.30
C HIS A 4 -2.29 -15.65 -3.28
N MET A 5 -1.43 -14.73 -3.71
CA MET A 5 -1.09 -13.56 -2.92
C MET A 5 -2.36 -12.74 -2.72
N SER A 6 -2.67 -12.45 -1.47
CA SER A 6 -3.78 -11.59 -1.10
C SER A 6 -3.66 -10.22 -1.79
N PRO A 7 -4.78 -9.52 -2.07
CA PRO A 7 -4.74 -8.15 -2.59
C PRO A 7 -3.84 -7.21 -1.78
N ARG A 8 -3.79 -7.43 -0.46
CA ARG A 8 -2.91 -6.73 0.48
C ARG A 8 -1.42 -6.97 0.22
N GLU A 9 -0.99 -8.22 0.04
CA GLU A 9 0.41 -8.55 -0.28
C GLU A 9 0.83 -7.97 -1.64
N ARG A 10 -0.08 -7.95 -2.61
CA ARG A 10 0.14 -7.29 -3.90
C ARG A 10 0.27 -5.78 -3.74
N ALA A 11 -0.58 -5.17 -2.92
CA ALA A 11 -0.53 -3.73 -2.62
C ALA A 11 0.79 -3.35 -1.94
N LEU A 12 1.21 -4.08 -0.90
CA LEU A 12 2.49 -3.86 -0.21
C LEU A 12 3.70 -3.89 -1.15
N ARG A 13 3.66 -4.70 -2.22
CA ARG A 13 4.73 -4.74 -3.24
C ARG A 13 4.78 -3.51 -4.14
N THR A 14 3.72 -2.71 -4.19
CA THR A 14 3.66 -1.47 -4.98
C THR A 14 3.94 -0.20 -4.18
N LEU A 15 3.96 -0.30 -2.85
CA LEU A 15 4.34 0.80 -1.97
C LEU A 15 5.86 1.03 -2.04
N SER A 16 6.31 2.24 -1.67
CA SER A 16 7.74 2.47 -1.49
C SER A 16 8.29 1.62 -0.35
N ALA A 17 9.55 1.21 -0.49
CA ALA A 17 10.25 0.32 0.41
C ALA A 17 10.03 0.64 1.91
N PRO A 18 10.20 1.88 2.41
CA PRO A 18 10.09 2.16 3.85
C PRO A 18 8.70 1.84 4.41
N TYR A 19 7.61 2.22 3.75
CA TYR A 19 6.26 1.95 4.25
C TYR A 19 5.89 0.48 4.18
N SER A 20 6.26 -0.20 3.08
CA SER A 20 5.99 -1.63 2.94
C SER A 20 6.72 -2.46 4.00
N LEU A 21 7.93 -2.03 4.36
CA LEU A 21 8.82 -2.72 5.29
C LEU A 21 8.39 -2.45 6.73
N GLY A 22 8.12 -1.19 7.09
CA GLY A 22 7.62 -0.84 8.42
C GLY A 22 6.32 -1.56 8.77
N LEU A 23 5.38 -1.67 7.84
CA LEU A 23 4.15 -2.43 8.06
C LEU A 23 4.42 -3.92 8.31
N ARG A 24 5.33 -4.54 7.54
CA ARG A 24 5.69 -5.95 7.72
C ARG A 24 6.39 -6.21 9.05
N LEU A 25 7.28 -5.31 9.48
CA LEU A 25 7.98 -5.43 10.76
C LEU A 25 7.01 -5.31 11.93
N ARG A 26 6.06 -4.36 11.85
CA ARG A 26 4.98 -4.23 12.83
C ARG A 26 4.13 -5.49 12.94
N GLU A 27 3.76 -6.08 11.80
CA GLU A 27 2.98 -7.33 11.78
C GLU A 27 3.74 -8.53 12.31
N ALA A 28 5.07 -8.56 12.12
CA ALA A 28 5.95 -9.55 12.72
C ALA A 28 6.15 -9.34 14.24
N GLY A 29 5.58 -8.28 14.82
CA GLY A 29 5.71 -7.97 16.25
C GLY A 29 7.09 -7.45 16.65
N VAL A 30 7.85 -6.89 15.70
CA VAL A 30 9.17 -6.31 15.98
C VAL A 30 8.99 -5.08 16.88
N ALA A 31 9.90 -4.92 17.84
CA ALA A 31 9.88 -3.81 18.79
C ALA A 31 9.92 -2.45 18.06
N PRO A 32 9.09 -1.46 18.47
CA PRO A 32 9.04 -0.13 17.87
C PRO A 32 10.41 0.54 17.72
N GLU A 33 11.27 0.42 18.73
CA GLU A 33 12.61 1.00 18.77
C GLU A 33 13.52 0.43 17.67
N VAL A 34 13.40 -0.87 17.41
CA VAL A 34 14.17 -1.56 16.35
C VAL A 34 13.66 -1.16 14.98
N ILE A 35 12.35 -0.95 14.83
CA ILE A 35 11.75 -0.47 13.57
C ILE A 35 12.23 0.96 13.29
N CYS A 36 12.22 1.82 14.31
CA CYS A 36 12.69 3.19 14.24
C CYS A 36 14.15 3.29 13.80
N ASP A 37 15.05 2.52 14.43
CA ASP A 37 16.47 2.46 14.07
C ASP A 37 16.67 2.00 12.61
N TYR A 38 15.93 0.96 12.20
CA TYR A 38 16.06 0.40 10.86
C TYR A 38 15.46 1.27 9.75
N LEU A 39 14.45 2.08 10.06
CA LEU A 39 13.79 2.97 9.10
C LEU A 39 14.32 4.40 9.14
N ASP A 40 15.21 4.72 10.08
CA ASP A 40 15.69 6.07 10.36
C ASP A 40 14.51 7.03 10.67
N VAL A 41 13.64 6.61 11.59
CA VAL A 41 12.44 7.36 12.00
C VAL A 41 12.41 7.50 13.52
N GLU A 42 12.18 8.71 14.01
CA GLU A 42 11.99 8.99 15.43
C GLU A 42 10.78 8.26 16.03
N LEU A 43 10.91 7.77 17.27
CA LEU A 43 9.85 7.03 17.95
C LEU A 43 8.57 7.86 18.08
N ASP A 44 8.69 9.15 18.37
CA ASP A 44 7.58 10.10 18.46
C ASP A 44 6.82 10.27 17.12
N ASN A 45 7.50 9.99 16.00
CA ASN A 45 6.93 10.08 14.66
C ASN A 45 6.43 8.72 14.14
N LEU A 46 6.66 7.63 14.86
CA LEU A 46 6.35 6.28 14.39
C LEU A 46 4.84 6.07 14.18
N ASP A 47 4.01 6.63 15.06
CA ASP A 47 2.55 6.59 14.89
C ASP A 47 2.08 7.36 13.65
N ALA A 48 2.65 8.54 13.40
CA ALA A 48 2.36 9.33 12.21
C ALA A 48 2.82 8.59 10.94
N PHE A 49 3.97 7.92 11.00
CA PHE A 49 4.49 7.08 9.94
C PHE A 49 3.53 5.92 9.62
N TYR A 50 3.03 5.20 10.63
CA TYR A 50 2.09 4.10 10.41
C TYR A 50 0.77 4.58 9.81
N ARG A 51 0.22 5.70 10.30
CA ARG A 51 -1.01 6.29 9.71
C ARG A 51 -0.83 6.61 8.23
N LEU A 52 0.32 7.15 7.85
CA LEU A 52 0.62 7.44 6.45
C LEU A 52 0.84 6.15 5.65
N ALA A 53 1.50 5.14 6.22
CA ALA A 53 1.70 3.84 5.59
C ALA A 53 0.36 3.14 5.32
N ASP A 54 -0.56 3.15 6.29
CA ASP A 54 -1.90 2.56 6.18
C ASP A 54 -2.74 3.28 5.11
N ALA A 55 -2.71 4.62 5.09
CA ALA A 55 -3.40 5.39 4.05
C ALA A 55 -2.86 5.07 2.64
N LYS A 56 -1.54 4.90 2.50
CA LYS A 56 -0.91 4.49 1.24
C LYS A 56 -1.27 3.06 0.84
N LEU A 57 -1.37 2.16 1.81
CA LEU A 57 -1.77 0.77 1.59
C LEU A 57 -3.21 0.72 1.09
N ALA A 58 -4.16 1.38 1.77
CA ALA A 58 -5.56 1.44 1.34
C ALA A 58 -5.71 2.02 -0.08
N ALA A 59 -4.96 3.08 -0.40
CA ALA A 59 -4.95 3.65 -1.76
C ALA A 59 -4.40 2.66 -2.80
N ALA A 60 -3.38 1.86 -2.45
CA ALA A 60 -2.83 0.83 -3.33
C ALA A 60 -3.78 -0.35 -3.52
N GLU A 61 -4.44 -0.80 -2.45
CA GLU A 61 -5.47 -1.85 -2.50
C GLU A 61 -6.64 -1.43 -3.39
N SER A 62 -7.11 -0.18 -3.27
CA SER A 62 -8.14 0.39 -4.16
C SER A 62 -7.71 0.36 -5.63
N ARG A 63 -6.46 0.74 -5.94
CA ARG A 63 -5.91 0.68 -7.31
C ARG A 63 -5.80 -0.73 -7.87
N ILE A 64 -5.65 -1.75 -7.02
CA ILE A 64 -5.55 -3.16 -7.42
C ILE A 64 -6.95 -3.78 -7.54
N ALA A 65 -7.89 -3.37 -6.69
CA ALA A 65 -9.27 -3.84 -6.71
C ALA A 65 -10.07 -3.30 -7.91
N VAL A 66 -9.71 -2.13 -8.45
CA VAL A 66 -10.29 -1.60 -9.70
C VAL A 66 -9.56 -2.23 -10.90
N PRO A 67 -10.18 -3.13 -11.67
CA PRO A 67 -9.61 -3.57 -12.93
C PRO A 67 -9.51 -2.37 -13.88
N LYS A 68 -8.36 -2.25 -14.57
CA LYS A 68 -8.03 -1.22 -15.58
C LYS A 68 -8.94 -1.22 -16.84
N SER A 69 -10.20 -1.60 -16.74
CA SER A 69 -11.19 -1.56 -17.83
C SER A 69 -12.21 -0.45 -17.58
N ALA A 70 -11.76 0.80 -17.58
CA ALA A 70 -12.64 1.97 -17.67
C ALA A 70 -11.95 3.10 -18.45
N LYS A 71 -11.51 2.77 -19.66
CA LYS A 71 -11.24 3.76 -20.71
C LYS A 71 -11.81 3.25 -22.03
N THR A 72 -13.14 3.27 -22.14
CA THR A 72 -13.80 3.46 -23.44
C THR A 72 -14.41 4.85 -23.40
N PRO A 73 -13.89 5.85 -24.13
CA PRO A 73 -14.65 7.06 -24.38
C PRO A 73 -15.78 6.67 -25.34
N LEU A 74 -16.97 6.40 -24.80
CA LEU A 74 -18.20 6.35 -25.57
C LEU A 74 -18.62 7.79 -25.87
N SER A 75 -17.95 8.41 -26.85
CA SER A 75 -18.52 9.51 -27.60
C SER A 75 -19.24 8.88 -28.79
N ASP A 76 -20.43 8.34 -28.54
CA ASP A 76 -21.30 7.90 -29.63
C ASP A 76 -21.86 9.12 -30.36
N ARG A 77 -21.88 8.98 -31.67
CA ARG A 77 -22.27 9.99 -32.64
C ARG A 77 -23.77 10.23 -32.51
N THR A 78 -24.18 11.44 -32.15
CA THR A 78 -25.51 11.93 -32.50
C THR A 78 -25.34 13.11 -33.45
N ASN A 79 -25.09 12.79 -34.73
CA ASN A 79 -25.40 13.67 -35.84
C ASN A 79 -26.48 12.97 -36.67
N ARG A 80 -27.72 13.42 -36.54
CA ARG A 80 -28.79 13.19 -37.50
C ARG A 80 -29.67 14.41 -37.57
#